data_AF-A0A942IM34-F1
#
_entry.id   AF-A0A942IM34-F1
#
_cell.length_a   1.000
_cell.length_b   1.000
_cell.length_c   1.000
_cell.angle_alpha   90.00
_cell.angle_beta   90.00
_cell.angle_gamma   90.00
#
_symmetry.space_group_name_H-M   'P 1'
#
loop_
_entity.id
_entity.type
_entity.pdbx_description
1 polymer ?
#
loop_
_entity_poly.entity_id
_entity_poly.type
_entity_poly.pdbx_seq_one_letter_code
_entity_poly.pdbx_strand_id
1 'polypeptide(L)'
;MRVSYISILFVLLTISVLACKKSDGSKVDNPYTNIKPPPVDPNADSTADPASIQGLHRDLFKPTCSNSGCHDGTFEPDFRTVQSTYNSLVNQKPIKNDLAGTFSARVVPGSADGSILIYRMTVDLGGNSGIMPLVLDPGSTYPTKKDQHIANIRKWINDGAKDFEGKAPVPADFPPTILGVQALAGSNFLPRGGKYEPFYTYPGANIDLWFSLSDDHTAQGSLTGMTINWSTDPGNFDPGNEKPLIQGTKTMAGLYNASTDYGWYYTFSTSGLVKDDVIWFRITCSDGSNQNYQLPNTNSMFFLKKYFAIRIL
;
A
#
# COMPACT_ATOMS: atom_id res chain seq x y z
N MET A 1 50.30 57.47 20.86
CA MET A 1 50.30 56.51 21.99
C MET A 1 50.87 55.18 21.50
N ARG A 2 52.04 54.77 22.00
CA ARG A 2 52.61 53.45 21.68
C ARG A 2 51.88 52.41 22.53
N VAL A 3 50.92 51.70 21.93
CA VAL A 3 50.31 50.55 22.59
C VAL A 3 51.38 49.48 22.67
N SER A 4 51.79 49.13 23.90
CA SER A 4 52.78 48.09 24.13
C SER A 4 52.23 46.74 23.66
N TYR A 5 53.02 45.95 22.94
CA TYR A 5 52.64 44.60 22.51
C TYR A 5 52.21 43.70 23.69
N ILE A 6 52.71 44.00 24.89
CA ILE A 6 52.32 43.35 26.15
C ILE A 6 50.84 43.62 26.48
N SER A 7 50.35 44.84 26.24
CA SER A 7 48.95 45.22 26.47
C SER A 7 48.00 44.51 25.50
N ILE A 8 48.42 44.30 24.25
CA ILE A 8 47.65 43.53 23.26
C ILE A 8 47.62 42.05 23.62
N LEU A 9 48.76 41.49 24.06
CA LEU A 9 48.84 40.10 24.52
C LEU A 9 47.96 39.86 25.75
N PHE A 10 47.91 40.81 26.68
CA PHE A 10 47.07 40.71 27.87
C PHE A 10 45.57 40.75 27.53
N VAL A 11 45.18 41.58 26.56
CA VAL A 11 43.79 41.66 26.06
C VAL A 11 43.40 40.38 25.31
N LEU A 12 44.27 39.83 24.46
CA LEU A 12 44.03 38.56 23.79
C LEU A 12 43.94 37.39 24.77
N LEU A 13 44.81 37.37 25.79
CA LEU A 13 44.80 36.32 26.81
C LEU A 13 43.49 36.37 27.63
N THR A 14 43.05 37.57 28.02
CA THR A 14 41.79 37.77 28.75
C THR A 14 40.55 37.43 27.92
N ILE A 15 40.55 37.69 26.60
CA ILE A 15 39.47 37.25 25.70
C ILE A 15 39.45 35.71 25.60
N SER A 16 40.62 35.05 25.54
CA SER A 16 40.68 33.58 25.46
C SER A 16 40.23 32.86 26.74
N VAL A 17 40.43 33.43 27.94
CA VAL A 17 39.84 32.85 29.17
C VAL A 17 38.35 33.13 29.34
N LEU A 18 37.81 34.17 28.70
CA LEU A 18 36.36 34.46 28.71
C LEU A 18 35.58 33.71 27.62
N ALA A 19 36.23 33.30 26.52
CA ALA A 19 35.61 32.56 25.41
C ALA A 19 35.40 31.06 25.70
N CYS A 20 36.04 30.52 26.75
CA CYS A 20 35.81 29.16 27.24
C CYS A 20 35.00 29.13 28.53
N LYS A 21 33.82 29.78 28.54
CA LYS A 21 32.74 29.16 29.31
C LYS A 21 32.31 27.95 28.51
N LYS A 22 32.67 26.74 28.99
CA LYS A 22 31.85 25.56 28.70
C LYS A 22 30.42 26.06 28.88
N SER A 23 29.58 25.96 27.86
CA SER A 23 28.15 26.01 28.13
C SER A 23 27.98 24.98 29.24
N ASP A 24 27.68 25.50 30.42
CA ASP A 24 26.96 24.80 31.43
C ASP A 24 25.83 24.17 30.65
N GLY A 25 26.06 22.90 30.31
CA GLY A 25 25.04 22.07 29.73
C GLY A 25 23.94 22.16 30.75
N SER A 26 23.01 23.08 30.54
CA SER A 26 21.61 22.76 30.65
C SER A 26 21.57 21.40 29.97
N LYS A 27 21.64 20.35 30.80
CA LYS A 27 21.20 19.03 30.39
C LYS A 27 19.93 19.39 29.66
N VAL A 28 19.93 19.21 28.35
CA VAL A 28 18.67 19.24 27.63
C VAL A 28 17.97 18.08 28.30
N ASP A 29 17.16 18.39 29.32
CA ASP A 29 16.44 17.40 30.07
C ASP A 29 15.67 16.69 29.00
N ASN A 30 15.98 15.40 28.83
CA ASN A 30 15.34 14.62 27.81
C ASN A 30 13.83 14.86 28.05
N PRO A 31 13.08 15.40 27.08
CA PRO A 31 11.67 15.71 27.33
C PRO A 31 10.87 14.44 27.68
N TYR A 32 11.45 13.26 27.45
CA TYR A 32 10.96 11.95 27.82
C TYR A 32 11.51 11.39 29.15
N THR A 33 12.37 12.10 29.91
CA THR A 33 12.94 11.59 31.19
C THR A 33 11.85 11.28 32.21
N ASN A 34 10.72 12.00 32.15
CA ASN A 34 9.57 11.82 33.04
C ASN A 34 8.43 11.04 32.37
N ILE A 35 8.58 10.66 31.10
CA ILE A 35 7.66 9.77 30.41
C ILE A 35 8.11 8.35 30.73
N LYS A 36 7.57 7.82 31.82
CA LYS A 36 7.61 6.38 32.04
C LYS A 36 6.78 5.76 30.92
N PRO A 37 7.29 4.74 30.20
CA PRO A 37 6.41 3.89 29.40
C PRO A 37 5.21 3.51 30.26
N PRO A 38 3.99 3.45 29.70
CA PRO A 38 2.90 2.81 30.42
C PRO A 38 3.41 1.48 30.97
N PRO A 39 3.04 1.09 32.20
CA PRO A 39 3.43 -0.21 32.74
C PRO A 39 3.14 -1.25 31.66
N VAL A 40 4.20 -1.81 31.07
CA VAL A 40 4.05 -2.99 30.23
C VAL A 40 3.67 -4.04 31.24
N ASP A 41 2.39 -4.42 31.27
CA ASP A 41 2.00 -5.59 32.02
C ASP A 41 2.80 -6.76 31.43
N PRO A 42 3.81 -7.31 32.14
CA PRO A 42 4.60 -8.41 31.63
C PRO A 42 3.74 -9.66 31.42
N ASN A 43 2.52 -9.66 31.98
CA ASN A 43 1.56 -10.75 31.95
C ASN A 43 0.38 -10.55 30.99
N ALA A 44 0.19 -9.37 30.40
CA ALA A 44 -0.92 -9.18 29.44
C ALA A 44 -0.78 -10.12 28.24
N ASP A 45 0.46 -10.51 27.91
CA ASP A 45 0.80 -11.46 26.86
C ASP A 45 1.11 -12.88 27.37
N SER A 46 1.20 -13.15 28.68
CA SER A 46 1.73 -14.45 29.19
C SER A 46 0.79 -15.64 28.98
N THR A 47 -0.46 -15.40 28.62
CA THR A 47 -1.50 -16.42 28.36
C THR A 47 -1.70 -16.72 26.88
N ALA A 48 -1.07 -15.97 25.97
CA ALA A 48 -1.23 -16.20 24.53
C ALA A 48 -0.73 -17.61 24.14
N ASP A 49 -1.53 -18.31 23.34
CA ASP A 49 -1.17 -19.60 22.75
C ASP A 49 0.21 -19.47 22.07
N PRO A 50 1.21 -20.29 22.43
CA PRO A 50 2.52 -20.27 21.80
C PRO A 50 2.50 -20.45 20.27
N ALA A 51 1.41 -20.98 19.70
CA ALA A 51 1.17 -21.10 18.26
C ALA A 51 0.18 -20.05 17.70
N SER A 52 -0.07 -18.97 18.44
CA SER A 52 -0.69 -17.74 17.92
C SER A 52 0.37 -16.75 17.46
N ILE A 53 0.03 -15.75 16.64
CA ILE A 53 1.00 -14.72 16.24
C ILE A 53 1.51 -13.90 17.45
N GLN A 54 0.68 -13.69 18.47
CA GLN A 54 1.10 -13.06 19.73
C GLN A 54 2.11 -13.92 20.49
N GLY A 55 1.82 -15.22 20.66
CA GLY A 55 2.72 -16.15 21.32
C GLY A 55 4.04 -16.31 20.57
N LEU A 56 3.99 -16.45 19.24
CA LEU A 56 5.19 -16.49 18.39
C LEU A 56 5.99 -15.20 18.46
N HIS A 57 5.33 -14.05 18.49
CA HIS A 57 6.03 -12.77 18.62
C HIS A 57 6.73 -12.66 19.99
N ARG A 58 6.00 -12.96 21.07
CA ARG A 58 6.50 -12.98 22.46
C ARG A 58 7.67 -13.94 22.64
N ASP A 59 7.54 -15.17 22.14
CA ASP A 59 8.46 -16.26 22.46
C ASP A 59 9.63 -16.39 21.47
N LEU A 60 9.46 -15.93 20.23
CA LEU A 60 10.43 -16.14 19.16
C LEU A 60 10.83 -14.83 18.47
N PHE A 61 9.91 -14.17 17.76
CA PHE A 61 10.29 -13.08 16.85
C PHE A 61 10.89 -11.90 17.59
N LYS A 62 10.30 -11.49 18.72
CA LYS A 62 10.81 -10.37 19.52
C LYS A 62 12.15 -10.68 20.19
N PRO A 63 12.32 -11.77 20.96
CA PRO A 63 13.57 -12.03 21.68
C PRO A 63 14.70 -12.58 20.81
N THR A 64 14.40 -13.13 19.63
CA THR A 64 15.41 -13.84 18.81
C THR A 64 15.69 -13.15 17.48
N CYS A 65 14.67 -12.56 16.86
CA CYS A 65 14.79 -12.06 15.48
C CYS A 65 14.82 -10.52 15.42
N SER A 66 14.10 -9.84 16.31
CA SER A 66 14.01 -8.37 16.41
C SER A 66 15.21 -7.75 17.17
N ASN A 67 16.42 -8.29 17.03
CA ASN A 67 17.62 -7.66 17.58
C ASN A 67 18.17 -6.57 16.64
N SER A 68 19.00 -5.69 17.21
CA SER A 68 19.52 -4.54 16.49
C SER A 68 20.36 -4.98 15.29
N GLY A 69 20.01 -4.50 14.10
CA GLY A 69 20.67 -4.84 12.84
C GLY A 69 20.17 -6.11 12.14
N CYS A 70 19.18 -6.85 12.67
CA CYS A 70 18.58 -7.99 11.95
C CYS A 70 17.14 -7.76 11.51
N HIS A 71 16.18 -7.58 12.42
CA HIS A 71 14.77 -7.34 12.04
C HIS A 71 14.12 -6.33 12.98
N ASP A 72 14.85 -5.26 13.25
CA ASP A 72 14.48 -4.15 14.13
C ASP A 72 13.68 -3.05 13.43
N GLY A 73 13.17 -3.33 12.22
CA GLY A 73 12.38 -2.40 11.41
C GLY A 73 13.18 -1.45 10.53
N THR A 74 14.51 -1.61 10.45
CA THR A 74 15.33 -0.92 9.44
C THR A 74 15.10 -1.49 8.03
N PHE A 75 14.71 -2.77 7.95
CA PHE A 75 14.35 -3.45 6.70
C PHE A 75 13.36 -4.58 6.98
N GLU A 76 12.83 -5.18 5.91
CA GLU A 76 11.86 -6.28 6.02
C GLU A 76 12.53 -7.66 6.15
N PRO A 77 11.84 -8.65 6.76
CA PRO A 77 10.62 -8.50 7.58
C PRO A 77 10.87 -7.70 8.87
N ASP A 78 9.84 -7.04 9.39
CA ASP A 78 9.90 -6.17 10.57
C ASP A 78 9.25 -6.86 11.78
N PHE A 79 10.04 -7.18 12.80
CA PHE A 79 9.60 -7.91 13.99
C PHE A 79 9.48 -7.04 15.24
N ARG A 80 9.32 -5.72 15.11
CA ARG A 80 9.20 -4.85 16.29
C ARG A 80 7.91 -5.02 17.06
N THR A 81 6.80 -5.28 16.36
CA THR A 81 5.46 -5.47 16.93
C THR A 81 4.78 -6.71 16.35
N VAL A 82 3.70 -7.17 16.98
CA VAL A 82 2.88 -8.28 16.47
C VAL A 82 2.35 -7.97 15.07
N GLN A 83 1.84 -6.75 14.86
CA GLN A 83 1.27 -6.33 13.58
C GLN A 83 2.34 -6.19 12.49
N SER A 84 3.51 -5.63 12.81
CA SER A 84 4.61 -5.55 11.83
C SER A 84 5.09 -6.94 11.43
N THR A 85 5.18 -7.85 12.42
CA THR A 85 5.56 -9.25 12.20
C THR A 85 4.58 -9.91 11.24
N TYR A 86 3.28 -9.80 11.53
CA TYR A 86 2.23 -10.38 10.71
C TYR A 86 2.24 -9.83 9.27
N ASN A 87 2.14 -8.51 9.12
CA ASN A 87 1.99 -7.85 7.83
C ASN A 87 3.24 -7.97 6.95
N SER A 88 4.42 -8.13 7.54
CA SER A 88 5.66 -8.34 6.80
C SER A 88 5.97 -9.81 6.49
N LEU A 89 5.17 -10.77 6.99
CA LEU A 89 5.36 -12.20 6.73
C LEU A 89 4.25 -12.78 5.85
N VAL A 90 3.00 -12.56 6.20
CA VAL A 90 1.87 -13.28 5.59
C VAL A 90 1.63 -12.77 4.17
N ASN A 91 1.67 -13.69 3.19
CA ASN A 91 1.52 -13.42 1.75
C ASN A 91 2.51 -12.42 1.15
N GLN A 92 3.58 -12.08 1.86
CA GLN A 92 4.62 -11.17 1.36
C GLN A 92 5.68 -11.92 0.55
N LYS A 93 6.15 -11.33 -0.55
CA LYS A 93 7.17 -11.94 -1.42
C LYS A 93 8.47 -12.24 -0.64
N PRO A 94 9.14 -13.38 -0.90
CA PRO A 94 10.46 -13.63 -0.35
C PRO A 94 11.47 -12.58 -0.80
N ILE A 95 12.32 -12.11 0.12
CA ILE A 95 13.42 -11.19 -0.21
C ILE A 95 14.57 -11.95 -0.86
N LYS A 96 14.91 -13.11 -0.27
CA LYS A 96 15.85 -14.08 -0.85
C LYS A 96 15.15 -15.42 -0.90
N ASN A 97 15.06 -15.97 -2.11
CA ASN A 97 14.50 -17.29 -2.37
C ASN A 97 15.61 -18.36 -2.42
N ASP A 98 15.22 -19.62 -2.57
CA ASP A 98 16.16 -20.66 -3.01
C ASP A 98 16.60 -20.40 -4.47
N LEU A 99 17.57 -21.17 -4.96
CA LEU A 99 18.10 -20.99 -6.32
C LEU A 99 17.05 -21.28 -7.41
N ALA A 100 16.07 -22.14 -7.12
CA ALA A 100 15.01 -22.51 -8.04
C ALA A 100 13.82 -21.52 -8.04
N GLY A 101 13.71 -20.63 -7.05
CA GLY A 101 12.58 -19.72 -6.91
C GLY A 101 11.30 -20.41 -6.43
N THR A 102 11.41 -21.49 -5.66
CA THR A 102 10.32 -22.41 -5.28
C THR A 102 9.21 -21.72 -4.47
N PHE A 103 9.56 -20.75 -3.62
CA PHE A 103 8.61 -20.18 -2.66
C PHE A 103 7.95 -18.91 -3.20
N SER A 104 6.63 -18.80 -3.12
CA SER A 104 5.87 -17.64 -3.56
C SER A 104 5.73 -16.54 -2.49
N ALA A 105 5.81 -16.91 -1.21
CA ALA A 105 5.67 -16.00 -0.08
C ALA A 105 6.55 -16.39 1.13
N ARG A 106 6.77 -15.42 2.03
CA ARG A 106 7.40 -15.57 3.35
C ARG A 106 6.62 -16.56 4.22
N VAL A 107 5.32 -16.34 4.32
CA VAL A 107 4.34 -17.27 4.89
C VAL A 107 3.18 -17.44 3.92
N VAL A 108 2.88 -18.70 3.59
CA VAL A 108 1.70 -19.13 2.83
C VAL A 108 0.70 -19.74 3.81
N PRO A 109 -0.42 -19.06 4.11
CA PRO A 109 -1.45 -19.59 5.00
C PRO A 109 -1.89 -21.01 4.58
N GLY A 110 -1.94 -21.93 5.53
CA GLY A 110 -2.28 -23.34 5.30
C GLY A 110 -1.14 -24.22 4.77
N SER A 111 0.04 -23.66 4.47
CA SER A 111 1.17 -24.44 3.94
C SER A 111 2.51 -24.01 4.54
N ALA A 112 2.86 -24.63 5.66
CA ALA A 112 4.17 -24.41 6.29
C ALA A 112 5.34 -24.89 5.40
N ASP A 113 5.15 -25.96 4.64
CA ASP A 113 6.19 -26.46 3.70
C ASP A 113 6.32 -25.58 2.46
N GLY A 114 5.24 -24.88 2.06
CA GLY A 114 5.27 -23.86 1.02
C GLY A 114 5.73 -22.48 1.50
N SER A 115 6.08 -22.34 2.78
CA SER A 115 6.49 -21.07 3.39
C SER A 115 8.00 -20.99 3.55
N ILE A 116 8.62 -20.01 2.88
CA ILE A 116 10.08 -19.87 2.96
C ILE A 116 10.55 -19.54 4.38
N LEU A 117 9.72 -18.97 5.26
CA LEU A 117 10.08 -18.73 6.66
C LEU A 117 10.61 -20.02 7.33
N ILE A 118 9.90 -21.14 7.16
CA ILE A 118 10.32 -22.43 7.70
C ILE A 118 11.62 -22.86 7.03
N TYR A 119 11.71 -22.75 5.71
CA TYR A 119 12.89 -23.10 4.95
C TYR A 119 14.14 -22.33 5.42
N ARG A 120 14.01 -21.02 5.67
CA ARG A 120 15.10 -20.18 6.21
C ARG A 120 15.55 -20.60 7.60
N MET A 121 14.67 -21.19 8.41
CA MET A 121 15.00 -21.66 9.76
C MET A 121 15.62 -23.07 9.78
N THR A 122 15.56 -23.80 8.66
CA THR A 122 15.99 -25.21 8.59
C THR A 122 17.04 -25.49 7.53
N VAL A 123 17.19 -24.62 6.53
CA VAL A 123 18.09 -24.84 5.38
C VAL A 123 19.04 -23.66 5.19
N ASP A 124 20.31 -24.00 4.98
CA ASP A 124 21.35 -23.04 4.61
C ASP A 124 21.21 -22.68 3.12
N LEU A 125 21.08 -21.39 2.81
CA LEU A 125 20.97 -20.90 1.42
C LEU A 125 22.32 -20.44 0.84
N GLY A 126 23.41 -20.63 1.58
CA GLY A 126 24.75 -20.22 1.19
C GLY A 126 24.97 -18.71 1.09
N GLY A 127 26.23 -18.33 0.89
CA GLY A 127 26.69 -16.94 0.89
C GLY A 127 26.40 -16.26 2.24
N ASN A 128 25.92 -15.02 2.20
CA ASN A 128 25.56 -14.27 3.41
C ASN A 128 24.17 -14.67 3.98
N SER A 129 23.70 -15.90 3.72
CA SER A 129 22.38 -16.33 4.17
C SER A 129 22.37 -17.80 4.61
N GLY A 130 23.06 -18.04 5.71
CA GLY A 130 22.93 -19.28 6.48
C GLY A 130 21.53 -19.50 7.07
N ILE A 131 21.43 -20.55 7.88
CA ILE A 131 20.22 -20.89 8.64
C ILE A 131 19.89 -19.75 9.62
N MET A 132 18.68 -19.22 9.53
CA MET A 132 18.18 -18.17 10.42
C MET A 132 17.72 -18.75 11.77
N PRO A 133 17.89 -18.00 12.88
CA PRO A 133 18.60 -16.73 12.99
C PRO A 133 20.13 -16.89 12.85
N LEU A 134 20.78 -15.95 12.15
CA LEU A 134 22.23 -16.00 11.92
C LEU A 134 23.05 -15.68 13.17
N VAL A 135 22.51 -14.86 14.06
CA VAL A 135 23.16 -14.42 15.30
C VAL A 135 22.14 -14.52 16.41
N LEU A 136 22.61 -14.94 17.58
CA LEU A 136 21.81 -15.03 18.80
C LEU A 136 22.42 -14.16 19.88
N ASP A 137 21.57 -13.45 20.61
CA ASP A 137 22.01 -12.66 21.76
C ASP A 137 22.52 -13.58 22.89
N PRO A 138 23.48 -13.13 23.71
CA PRO A 138 23.94 -13.88 24.86
C PRO A 138 22.78 -14.28 25.78
N GLY A 139 22.70 -15.57 26.13
CA GLY A 139 21.61 -16.11 26.96
C GLY A 139 20.33 -16.44 26.20
N SER A 140 20.32 -16.35 24.87
CA SER A 140 19.18 -16.79 24.05
C SER A 140 18.79 -18.25 24.35
N THR A 141 17.50 -18.47 24.55
CA THR A 141 16.93 -19.82 24.74
C THR A 141 16.60 -20.52 23.42
N TYR A 142 16.80 -19.84 22.28
CA TYR A 142 16.48 -20.38 20.97
C TYR A 142 17.16 -21.74 20.68
N PRO A 143 18.46 -21.98 20.98
CA PRO A 143 19.09 -23.25 20.66
C PRO A 143 18.42 -24.47 21.31
N THR A 144 17.91 -24.31 22.54
CA THR A 144 17.25 -25.41 23.27
C THR A 144 15.77 -25.53 22.94
N LYS A 145 15.14 -24.45 22.45
CA LYS A 145 13.71 -24.41 22.08
C LYS A 145 13.45 -24.45 20.58
N LYS A 146 14.50 -24.57 19.75
CA LYS A 146 14.42 -24.44 18.29
C LYS A 146 13.31 -25.29 17.68
N ASP A 147 13.29 -26.57 18.00
CA ASP A 147 12.32 -27.51 17.41
C ASP A 147 10.89 -27.18 17.85
N GLN A 148 10.70 -26.75 19.11
CA GLN A 148 9.40 -26.30 19.60
C GLN A 148 8.93 -25.02 18.89
N HIS A 149 9.82 -24.05 18.67
CA HIS A 149 9.49 -22.84 17.94
C HIS A 149 9.12 -23.14 16.48
N ILE A 150 9.89 -24.01 15.81
CA ILE A 150 9.56 -24.44 14.45
C ILE A 150 8.21 -25.16 14.42
N ALA A 151 7.92 -26.04 15.39
CA ALA A 151 6.63 -26.70 15.49
C ALA A 151 5.47 -25.71 15.70
N ASN A 152 5.64 -24.70 16.56
CA ASN A 152 4.63 -23.68 16.81
C ASN A 152 4.37 -22.82 15.57
N ILE A 153 5.42 -22.42 14.84
CA ILE A 153 5.26 -21.66 13.58
C ILE A 153 4.54 -22.53 12.55
N ARG A 154 4.96 -23.78 12.38
CA ARG A 154 4.30 -24.71 11.45
C ARG A 154 2.82 -24.87 11.78
N LYS A 155 2.48 -25.02 13.06
CA LYS A 155 1.09 -25.08 13.53
C LYS A 155 0.33 -23.80 13.20
N TRP A 156 0.86 -22.64 13.57
CA TRP A 156 0.25 -21.34 13.26
C TRP A 156 -0.02 -21.17 11.75
N ILE A 157 0.97 -21.50 10.90
CA ILE A 157 0.85 -21.41 9.44
C ILE A 157 -0.23 -22.37 8.94
N ASN A 158 -0.17 -23.65 9.34
CA ASN A 158 -1.10 -24.67 8.88
C ASN A 158 -2.54 -24.43 9.37
N ASP A 159 -2.72 -23.77 10.52
CA ASP A 159 -4.01 -23.33 11.05
C ASP A 159 -4.54 -22.05 10.37
N GLY A 160 -3.92 -21.65 9.26
CA GLY A 160 -4.35 -20.53 8.42
C GLY A 160 -3.64 -19.21 8.69
N ALA A 161 -2.51 -19.22 9.42
CA ALA A 161 -1.69 -18.04 9.71
C ALA A 161 -2.53 -16.85 10.19
N LYS A 162 -3.35 -17.07 11.22
CA LYS A 162 -4.31 -16.08 11.72
C LYS A 162 -3.63 -14.86 12.35
N ASP A 163 -4.26 -13.70 12.23
CA ASP A 163 -3.83 -12.46 12.87
C ASP A 163 -4.06 -12.46 14.38
N PHE A 164 -3.78 -11.33 15.03
CA PHE A 164 -3.91 -11.19 16.47
C PHE A 164 -5.37 -11.24 16.95
N GLU A 165 -6.35 -11.08 16.07
CA GLU A 165 -7.79 -11.22 16.37
C GLU A 165 -8.30 -12.63 16.04
N GLY A 166 -7.43 -13.54 15.61
CA GLY A 166 -7.78 -14.89 15.21
C GLY A 166 -8.44 -14.98 13.82
N LYS A 167 -8.35 -13.92 13.01
CA LYS A 167 -8.90 -13.88 11.66
C LYS A 167 -7.89 -14.42 10.67
N ALA A 168 -8.35 -15.22 9.72
CA ALA A 168 -7.53 -15.65 8.60
C ALA A 168 -7.16 -14.43 7.72
N PRO A 169 -5.99 -14.44 7.07
CA PRO A 169 -5.64 -13.41 6.11
C PRO A 169 -6.64 -13.42 4.96
N VAL A 170 -7.24 -12.27 4.72
CA VAL A 170 -8.04 -12.04 3.52
C VAL A 170 -7.08 -11.54 2.44
N PRO A 171 -7.05 -12.14 1.24
CA PRO A 171 -6.35 -11.55 0.11
C PRO A 171 -6.76 -10.08 -0.05
N ALA A 172 -5.81 -9.21 -0.36
CA ALA A 172 -6.20 -7.86 -0.76
C ALA A 172 -7.03 -7.97 -2.05
N ASP A 173 -8.16 -7.28 -2.07
CA ASP A 173 -9.08 -7.22 -3.21
C ASP A 173 -9.25 -5.72 -3.51
N PHE A 174 -8.46 -5.24 -4.48
CA PHE A 174 -8.42 -3.82 -4.79
C PHE A 174 -9.58 -3.45 -5.69
N PRO A 175 -10.22 -2.28 -5.49
CA PRO A 175 -11.36 -1.90 -6.30
C PRO A 175 -10.98 -1.77 -7.78
N PRO A 176 -11.96 -1.92 -8.70
CA PRO A 176 -11.71 -1.80 -10.13
C PRO A 176 -11.07 -0.46 -10.49
N THR A 177 -10.19 -0.49 -11.47
CA THR A 177 -9.40 0.65 -11.92
C THR A 177 -9.65 0.94 -13.40
N ILE A 178 -9.59 2.21 -13.80
CA ILE A 178 -9.79 2.60 -15.19
C ILE A 178 -8.49 2.44 -15.99
N LEU A 179 -8.56 1.68 -17.09
CA LEU A 179 -7.50 1.57 -18.10
C LEU A 179 -7.68 2.57 -19.24
N GLY A 180 -8.92 2.97 -19.55
CA GLY A 180 -9.17 4.01 -20.54
C GLY A 180 -10.64 4.36 -20.73
N VAL A 181 -10.87 5.55 -21.28
CA VAL A 181 -12.19 6.04 -21.72
C VAL A 181 -12.05 6.52 -23.16
N GLN A 182 -12.94 6.04 -24.04
CA GLN A 182 -13.02 6.46 -25.45
C GLN A 182 -14.42 6.95 -25.78
N ALA A 183 -14.53 7.97 -26.62
CA ALA A 183 -15.82 8.46 -27.10
C ALA A 183 -15.85 8.42 -28.62
N LEU A 184 -16.95 7.91 -29.19
CA LEU A 184 -17.14 7.81 -30.63
C LEU A 184 -18.45 8.48 -31.03
N ALA A 185 -18.46 9.17 -32.17
CA ALA A 185 -19.67 9.56 -32.88
C ALA A 185 -19.83 8.63 -34.09
N GLY A 186 -20.71 7.63 -33.96
CA GLY A 186 -20.75 6.50 -34.89
C GLY A 186 -19.44 5.72 -34.85
N SER A 187 -18.71 5.66 -35.97
CA SER A 187 -17.39 4.97 -36.03
C SER A 187 -16.19 5.91 -35.84
N ASN A 188 -16.42 7.21 -35.69
CA ASN A 188 -15.34 8.20 -35.61
C ASN A 188 -14.97 8.47 -34.15
N PHE A 189 -13.68 8.40 -33.83
CA PHE A 189 -13.18 8.81 -32.53
C PHE A 189 -13.33 10.31 -32.33
N LEU A 190 -13.83 10.70 -31.16
CA LEU A 190 -13.84 12.11 -30.77
C LEU A 190 -12.44 12.54 -30.31
N PRO A 191 -11.99 13.74 -30.72
CA PRO A 191 -10.71 14.26 -30.28
C PRO A 191 -10.79 14.74 -28.82
N ARG A 192 -9.65 14.77 -28.14
CA ARG A 192 -9.46 15.46 -26.85
C ARG A 192 -8.21 16.33 -26.92
N GLY A 193 -8.20 17.47 -26.24
CA GLY A 193 -7.11 18.46 -26.32
C GLY A 193 -5.78 18.03 -25.66
N GLY A 194 -5.80 16.91 -24.93
CA GLY A 194 -4.65 16.34 -24.24
C GLY A 194 -5.06 15.05 -23.53
N LYS A 195 -4.08 14.32 -22.98
CA LYS A 195 -4.30 12.98 -22.40
C LYS A 195 -5.45 12.95 -21.39
N TYR A 196 -5.52 13.94 -20.50
CA TYR A 196 -6.52 14.04 -19.44
C TYR A 196 -7.60 15.09 -19.72
N GLU A 197 -7.66 15.63 -20.95
CA GLU A 197 -8.66 16.63 -21.30
C GLU A 197 -9.99 15.98 -21.71
N PRO A 198 -11.11 16.70 -21.60
CA PRO A 198 -12.40 16.25 -22.08
C PRO A 198 -12.37 15.94 -23.58
N PHE A 199 -13.26 15.04 -24.02
CA PHE A 199 -13.55 14.90 -25.44
C PHE A 199 -14.28 16.13 -25.97
N TYR A 200 -14.06 16.45 -27.24
CA TYR A 200 -14.77 17.52 -27.92
C TYR A 200 -15.84 16.97 -28.85
N THR A 201 -17.02 17.58 -28.80
CA THR A 201 -18.14 17.27 -29.69
C THR A 201 -19.01 18.52 -29.90
N TYR A 202 -20.07 18.40 -30.69
CA TYR A 202 -21.00 19.48 -31.00
C TYR A 202 -22.40 19.19 -30.40
N PRO A 203 -23.26 20.22 -30.28
CA PRO A 203 -24.66 20.02 -29.91
C PRO A 203 -25.39 19.04 -30.83
N GLY A 204 -26.32 18.25 -30.27
CA GLY A 204 -27.23 17.39 -31.03
C GLY A 204 -26.60 16.11 -31.61
N ALA A 205 -25.41 15.72 -31.15
CA ALA A 205 -24.77 14.45 -31.49
C ALA A 205 -25.20 13.33 -30.55
N ASN A 206 -25.13 12.08 -31.03
CA ASN A 206 -25.14 10.89 -30.18
C ASN A 206 -23.71 10.35 -30.12
N ILE A 207 -23.23 10.13 -28.90
CA ILE A 207 -21.86 9.70 -28.63
C ILE A 207 -21.87 8.40 -27.83
N ASP A 208 -21.05 7.44 -28.23
CA ASP A 208 -20.83 6.22 -27.46
C ASP A 208 -19.60 6.43 -26.58
N LEU A 209 -19.80 6.53 -25.27
CA LEU A 209 -18.72 6.50 -24.29
C LEU A 209 -18.41 5.06 -23.90
N TRP A 210 -17.19 4.62 -24.19
CA TRP A 210 -16.66 3.29 -23.89
C TRP A 210 -15.69 3.34 -22.71
N PHE A 211 -15.78 2.34 -21.84
CA PHE A 211 -14.97 2.19 -20.64
C PHE A 211 -14.16 0.88 -20.67
N SER A 212 -12.87 1.00 -20.35
CA SER A 212 -11.94 -0.11 -20.15
C SER A 212 -11.46 -0.11 -18.70
N LEU A 213 -11.61 -1.23 -18.03
CA LEU A 213 -11.42 -1.45 -16.60
C LEU A 213 -10.51 -2.66 -16.38
N SER A 214 -9.74 -2.63 -15.30
CA SER A 214 -9.02 -3.77 -14.76
C SER A 214 -9.28 -3.94 -13.28
N ASP A 215 -9.19 -5.18 -12.84
CA ASP A 215 -9.34 -5.61 -11.47
C ASP A 215 -8.36 -6.75 -11.21
N ASP A 216 -7.98 -6.96 -9.96
CA ASP A 216 -7.02 -8.01 -9.60
C ASP A 216 -7.66 -9.41 -9.46
N HIS A 217 -8.98 -9.49 -9.25
CA HIS A 217 -9.71 -10.77 -9.07
C HIS A 217 -10.86 -10.97 -10.07
N THR A 218 -11.47 -9.91 -10.57
CA THR A 218 -12.70 -9.96 -11.38
C THR A 218 -12.47 -9.46 -12.80
N ALA A 219 -12.54 -10.35 -13.78
CA ALA A 219 -12.49 -9.95 -15.19
C ALA A 219 -13.54 -8.87 -15.50
N GLN A 220 -13.18 -7.85 -16.30
CA GLN A 220 -14.06 -6.70 -16.59
C GLN A 220 -15.47 -7.11 -17.07
N GLY A 221 -15.58 -8.18 -17.88
CA GLY A 221 -16.86 -8.66 -18.40
C GLY A 221 -17.75 -9.33 -17.35
N SER A 222 -17.22 -9.60 -16.16
CA SER A 222 -17.91 -10.17 -15.00
C SER A 222 -18.19 -9.13 -13.91
N LEU A 223 -17.79 -7.86 -14.10
CA LEU A 223 -18.18 -6.78 -13.21
C LEU A 223 -19.70 -6.59 -13.24
N THR A 224 -20.26 -6.29 -12.07
CA THR A 224 -21.72 -6.14 -11.88
C THR A 224 -22.06 -4.72 -11.43
N GLY A 225 -23.36 -4.39 -11.40
CA GLY A 225 -23.81 -3.05 -10.99
C GLY A 225 -23.30 -1.93 -11.89
N MET A 226 -23.02 -2.23 -13.16
CA MET A 226 -22.44 -1.30 -14.13
C MET A 226 -23.46 -0.21 -14.50
N THR A 227 -23.32 0.96 -13.90
CA THR A 227 -24.15 2.13 -14.21
C THR A 227 -23.31 3.34 -14.56
N ILE A 228 -23.93 4.34 -15.19
CA ILE A 228 -23.36 5.63 -15.53
C ILE A 228 -24.27 6.75 -15.05
N ASN A 229 -23.65 7.84 -14.60
CA ASN A 229 -24.28 9.08 -14.21
C ASN A 229 -23.52 10.25 -14.84
N TRP A 230 -24.17 11.39 -14.99
CA TRP A 230 -23.55 12.59 -15.51
C TRP A 230 -24.07 13.87 -14.86
N SER A 231 -23.24 14.91 -14.88
CA SER A 231 -23.55 16.20 -14.26
C SER A 231 -22.81 17.34 -14.96
N THR A 232 -23.26 18.58 -14.76
CA THR A 232 -22.52 19.80 -15.08
C THR A 232 -21.53 20.19 -13.98
N ASP A 233 -21.61 19.56 -12.79
CA ASP A 233 -20.71 19.72 -11.66
C ASP A 233 -19.93 18.42 -11.40
N PRO A 234 -18.57 18.41 -11.47
CA PRO A 234 -17.75 17.22 -11.24
C PRO A 234 -17.78 16.67 -9.81
N GLY A 235 -18.41 17.38 -8.86
CA GLY A 235 -18.60 16.98 -7.47
C GLY A 235 -20.01 16.50 -7.14
N ASN A 236 -21.01 16.78 -7.98
CA ASN A 236 -22.42 16.59 -7.62
C ASN A 236 -23.17 15.79 -8.70
N PHE A 237 -23.51 14.54 -8.40
CA PHE A 237 -24.23 13.62 -9.29
C PHE A 237 -25.54 13.21 -8.62
N ASP A 238 -26.62 13.15 -9.39
CA ASP A 238 -27.95 12.76 -8.89
C ASP A 238 -28.11 11.23 -8.97
N PRO A 239 -28.09 10.49 -7.84
CA PRO A 239 -28.21 9.03 -7.86
C PRO A 239 -29.51 8.53 -8.49
N GLY A 240 -30.57 9.35 -8.53
CA GLY A 240 -31.83 9.01 -9.17
C GLY A 240 -31.74 8.93 -10.70
N ASN A 241 -30.69 9.47 -11.31
CA ASN A 241 -30.48 9.52 -12.75
C ASN A 241 -29.50 8.47 -13.28
N GLU A 242 -29.02 7.54 -12.45
CA GLU A 242 -28.16 6.47 -12.93
C GLU A 242 -28.82 5.64 -14.05
N LYS A 243 -28.04 5.32 -15.08
CA LYS A 243 -28.45 4.48 -16.21
C LYS A 243 -27.56 3.25 -16.32
N PRO A 244 -28.09 2.09 -16.73
CA PRO A 244 -27.27 0.91 -16.93
C PRO A 244 -26.30 1.12 -18.10
N LEU A 245 -25.07 0.65 -17.93
CA LEU A 245 -24.12 0.48 -19.03
C LEU A 245 -24.48 -0.76 -19.85
N ILE A 246 -24.12 -0.74 -21.12
CA ILE A 246 -24.31 -1.85 -22.06
C ILE A 246 -22.99 -2.61 -22.19
N GLN A 247 -23.05 -3.93 -22.06
CA GLN A 247 -21.89 -4.78 -22.30
C GLN A 247 -21.57 -4.84 -23.80
N GLY A 248 -20.29 -4.75 -24.13
CA GLY A 248 -19.81 -4.85 -25.51
C GLY A 248 -18.35 -5.21 -25.56
N THR A 249 -17.78 -5.26 -26.77
CA THR A 249 -16.35 -5.53 -26.94
C THR A 249 -15.76 -4.64 -28.02
N LYS A 250 -14.71 -3.91 -27.65
CA LYS A 250 -13.83 -3.19 -28.57
C LYS A 250 -12.40 -3.24 -28.04
N THR A 251 -11.44 -3.18 -28.94
CA THR A 251 -10.02 -3.01 -28.58
C THR A 251 -9.56 -1.66 -29.12
N MET A 252 -9.13 -0.77 -28.23
CA MET A 252 -8.77 0.61 -28.54
C MET A 252 -7.60 1.08 -27.66
N ALA A 253 -7.04 2.25 -27.95
CA ALA A 253 -5.98 2.83 -27.12
C ALA A 253 -6.52 3.26 -25.73
N GLY A 254 -5.88 2.81 -24.67
CA GLY A 254 -6.15 3.21 -23.28
C GLY A 254 -5.50 4.54 -22.90
N LEU A 255 -5.53 4.86 -21.60
CA LEU A 255 -5.00 6.11 -21.04
C LEU A 255 -3.50 6.35 -21.34
N TYR A 256 -2.72 5.28 -21.43
CA TYR A 256 -1.29 5.31 -21.72
C TYR A 256 -0.95 4.90 -23.16
N ASN A 257 -1.92 4.98 -24.09
CA ASN A 257 -1.82 4.58 -25.50
C ASN A 257 -1.50 3.10 -25.74
N ALA A 258 -1.46 2.27 -24.70
CA ALA A 258 -1.46 0.83 -24.86
C ALA A 258 -2.82 0.35 -25.37
N SER A 259 -2.82 -0.65 -26.25
CA SER A 259 -4.05 -1.30 -26.68
C SER A 259 -4.70 -2.03 -25.51
N THR A 260 -5.98 -1.77 -25.24
CA THR A 260 -6.75 -2.37 -24.14
C THR A 260 -8.16 -2.71 -24.58
N ASP A 261 -8.79 -3.63 -23.85
CA ASP A 261 -10.14 -4.09 -24.12
C ASP A 261 -11.18 -3.26 -23.36
N TYR A 262 -12.15 -2.76 -24.11
CA TYR A 262 -13.30 -2.00 -23.64
C TYR A 262 -14.51 -2.92 -23.58
N GLY A 263 -15.08 -3.06 -22.38
CA GLY A 263 -16.13 -4.04 -22.08
C GLY A 263 -17.52 -3.43 -21.91
N TRP A 264 -17.59 -2.12 -21.73
CA TRP A 264 -18.81 -1.43 -21.33
C TRP A 264 -18.95 -0.10 -22.05
N TYR A 265 -20.16 0.27 -22.42
CA TYR A 265 -20.43 1.57 -23.04
C TYR A 265 -21.82 2.12 -22.75
N TYR A 266 -21.99 3.42 -23.00
CA TYR A 266 -23.28 4.09 -22.98
C TYR A 266 -23.40 5.07 -24.15
N THR A 267 -24.56 5.12 -24.78
CA THR A 267 -24.87 6.13 -25.80
C THR A 267 -25.49 7.36 -25.14
N PHE A 268 -24.78 8.47 -25.11
CA PHE A 268 -25.22 9.74 -24.58
C PHE A 268 -25.62 10.69 -25.70
N SER A 269 -26.74 11.41 -25.55
CA SER A 269 -27.16 12.44 -26.49
C SER A 269 -26.75 13.82 -25.99
N THR A 270 -26.09 14.60 -26.84
CA THR A 270 -25.77 16.02 -26.58
C THR A 270 -26.88 16.96 -27.04
N SER A 271 -28.07 16.43 -27.32
CA SER A 271 -29.25 17.23 -27.63
C SER A 271 -29.62 18.14 -26.45
N GLY A 272 -29.88 19.41 -26.73
CA GLY A 272 -30.18 20.42 -25.71
C GLY A 272 -28.97 21.03 -25.02
N LEU A 273 -27.75 20.53 -25.28
CA LEU A 273 -26.51 21.17 -24.80
C LEU A 273 -26.09 22.31 -25.74
N VAL A 274 -25.44 23.31 -25.18
CA VAL A 274 -24.95 24.49 -25.91
C VAL A 274 -23.43 24.57 -25.87
N LYS A 275 -22.88 25.43 -26.73
CA LYS A 275 -21.44 25.68 -26.77
C LYS A 275 -20.88 26.01 -25.39
N ASP A 276 -19.71 25.44 -25.10
CA ASP A 276 -18.96 25.54 -23.84
C ASP A 276 -19.53 24.78 -22.65
N ASP A 277 -20.67 24.08 -22.80
CA ASP A 277 -21.12 23.12 -21.79
C ASP A 277 -20.06 22.02 -21.58
N VAL A 278 -19.88 21.63 -20.32
CA VAL A 278 -19.04 20.50 -19.91
C VAL A 278 -19.88 19.51 -19.14
N ILE A 279 -19.93 18.28 -19.63
CA ILE A 279 -20.63 17.18 -18.97
C ILE A 279 -19.60 16.22 -18.41
N TRP A 280 -19.68 15.99 -17.10
CA TRP A 280 -18.82 15.11 -16.33
C TRP A 280 -19.52 13.78 -16.15
N PHE A 281 -18.83 12.69 -16.45
CA PHE A 281 -19.37 11.35 -16.32
C PHE A 281 -18.74 10.62 -15.13
N ARG A 282 -19.52 9.75 -14.52
CA ARG A 282 -19.11 8.81 -13.49
C ARG A 282 -19.74 7.47 -13.79
N ILE A 283 -18.98 6.40 -13.64
CA ILE A 283 -19.52 5.05 -13.64
C ILE A 283 -19.50 4.47 -12.23
N THR A 284 -20.42 3.55 -11.97
CA THR A 284 -20.46 2.74 -10.76
C THR A 284 -20.30 1.28 -11.17
N CYS A 285 -19.51 0.51 -10.42
CA CYS A 285 -19.26 -0.92 -10.67
C CYS A 285 -19.03 -1.69 -9.38
N SER A 286 -19.14 -3.02 -9.44
CA SER A 286 -18.82 -3.94 -8.34
C SER A 286 -18.11 -5.20 -8.84
N ASP A 287 -17.09 -5.63 -8.10
CA ASP A 287 -16.36 -6.90 -8.29
C ASP A 287 -16.85 -8.01 -7.33
N GLY A 288 -17.75 -7.67 -6.40
CA GLY A 288 -18.25 -8.54 -5.34
C GLY A 288 -17.85 -8.05 -3.95
N SER A 289 -16.56 -7.80 -3.74
CA SER A 289 -15.98 -7.30 -2.48
C SER A 289 -16.08 -5.78 -2.35
N ASN A 290 -15.76 -5.07 -3.43
CA ASN A 290 -15.87 -3.62 -3.58
C ASN A 290 -17.21 -3.27 -4.24
N GLN A 291 -18.23 -3.06 -3.42
CA GLN A 291 -19.58 -2.77 -3.91
C GLN A 291 -19.81 -1.28 -4.19
N ASN A 292 -20.54 -1.00 -5.26
CA ASN A 292 -20.92 0.36 -5.68
C ASN A 292 -19.73 1.33 -5.80
N TYR A 293 -18.59 0.81 -6.27
CA TYR A 293 -17.38 1.59 -6.42
C TYR A 293 -17.51 2.57 -7.59
N GLN A 294 -17.17 3.84 -7.34
CA GLN A 294 -17.36 4.93 -8.29
C GLN A 294 -16.06 5.34 -8.97
N LEU A 295 -16.10 5.53 -10.28
CA LEU A 295 -14.99 5.93 -11.12
C LEU A 295 -15.41 7.05 -12.08
N PRO A 296 -14.82 8.25 -11.99
CA PRO A 296 -14.04 8.77 -10.87
C PRO A 296 -14.91 9.01 -9.62
N ASN A 297 -14.33 8.82 -8.43
CA ASN A 297 -14.97 9.14 -7.14
C ASN A 297 -14.57 10.54 -6.63
N THR A 298 -15.12 10.93 -5.47
CA THR A 298 -14.87 12.22 -4.82
C THR A 298 -13.38 12.51 -4.59
N ASN A 299 -12.60 11.48 -4.21
CA ASN A 299 -11.16 11.57 -3.91
C ASN A 299 -10.28 11.50 -5.17
N SER A 300 -10.87 11.25 -6.35
CA SER A 300 -10.11 11.20 -7.59
C SER A 300 -9.52 12.57 -7.93
N MET A 301 -8.28 12.56 -8.42
CA MET A 301 -7.62 13.78 -8.89
C MET A 301 -8.44 14.44 -10.00
N PHE A 302 -8.46 15.77 -10.02
CA PHE A 302 -9.32 16.52 -10.93
C PHE A 302 -9.06 16.20 -12.41
N PHE A 303 -7.82 15.93 -12.80
CA PHE A 303 -7.50 15.54 -14.17
C PHE A 303 -8.15 14.21 -14.58
N LEU A 304 -8.36 13.28 -13.65
CA LEU A 304 -9.07 12.04 -13.94
C LEU A 304 -10.57 12.30 -14.13
N LYS A 305 -11.14 13.27 -13.41
CA LYS A 305 -12.50 13.76 -13.65
C LYS A 305 -12.64 14.35 -15.04
N LYS A 306 -11.65 15.14 -15.49
CA LYS A 306 -11.63 15.69 -16.86
C LYS A 306 -11.51 14.60 -17.92
N TYR A 307 -10.76 13.54 -17.65
CA TYR A 307 -10.57 12.42 -18.57
C TYR A 307 -11.88 11.72 -18.97
N PHE A 308 -12.87 11.74 -18.07
CA PHE A 308 -14.22 11.20 -18.26
C PHE A 308 -15.20 12.20 -18.88
N ALA A 309 -14.83 13.47 -19.04
CA ALA A 309 -15.76 14.52 -19.44
C ALA A 309 -15.84 14.69 -20.97
N ILE A 310 -16.91 15.35 -21.41
CA ILE A 310 -17.02 15.93 -22.74
C ILE A 310 -17.22 17.44 -22.63
N ARG A 311 -16.74 18.18 -23.62
CA ARG A 311 -16.99 19.62 -23.80
C ARG A 311 -17.62 19.86 -25.17
N ILE A 312 -18.64 20.70 -25.18
CA ILE A 312 -19.32 21.12 -26.39
C ILE A 312 -18.59 22.32 -27.01
N LEU A 313 -18.28 22.23 -28.32
CA LEU A 313 -17.59 23.28 -29.09
C LEU A 313 -18.55 24.18 -29.87
#